data_AF-H0FTY9-F1
#
_entry.id   AF-H0FTY9-F1
#
_cell.length_a   1.000
_cell.length_b   1.000
_cell.length_c   1.000
_cell.angle_alpha   90.00
_cell.angle_beta   90.00
_cell.angle_gamma   90.00
#
_symmetry.space_group_name_H-M   'P 1'
#
loop_
_entity.id
_entity.type
_entity.pdbx_description
1 polymer ?
#
loop_
_entity_poly.entity_id
_entity_poly.type
_entity_poly.pdbx_seq_one_letter_code
_entity_poly.pdbx_strand_id
1 'polypeptide(L)'
;MKKGEWSGSLSQDTLTRVSALIGIFKGLRLLFSEHLADEWVKLPNKGPLFEGRRPIDVMIDGGIPKLLLVRRHIDALRGGL
;
A
#
# COMPACT_ATOMS: atom_id res chain seq x y z
N MET A 1 -1.97 33.31 1.51
CA MET A 1 -2.89 32.28 0.99
C MET A 1 -3.52 31.59 2.19
N LYS A 2 -4.84 31.72 2.40
CA LYS A 2 -5.52 31.01 3.50
C LYS A 2 -5.47 29.51 3.20
N LYS A 3 -4.98 28.70 4.14
CA LYS A 3 -5.20 27.24 4.14
C LYS A 3 -6.70 27.04 3.94
N GLY A 4 -7.09 26.37 2.85
CA GLY A 4 -8.51 26.03 2.65
C GLY A 4 -9.03 25.31 3.88
N GLU A 5 -10.17 25.76 4.40
CA GLU A 5 -10.84 25.10 5.51
C GLU A 5 -11.16 23.66 5.10
N TRP A 6 -10.50 22.70 5.74
CA TRP A 6 -10.84 21.29 5.56
C TRP A 6 -12.21 21.06 6.19
N SER A 7 -13.18 20.61 5.40
CA SER A 7 -14.57 20.38 5.82
C SER A 7 -14.76 19.24 6.82
N GLY A 8 -13.67 18.64 7.32
CA GLY A 8 -13.73 17.47 8.20
C GLY A 8 -14.06 16.15 7.50
N SER A 9 -14.31 16.18 6.18
CA SER A 9 -14.70 15.01 5.41
C SER A 9 -13.59 14.53 4.47
N LEU A 10 -13.48 13.21 4.31
CA LEU A 10 -12.62 12.57 3.34
C LEU A 10 -13.46 12.14 2.13
N SER A 11 -12.91 12.33 0.93
CA SER A 11 -13.53 11.77 -0.28
C SER A 11 -13.47 10.24 -0.26
N GLN A 12 -14.33 9.58 -1.04
CA GLN A 12 -14.28 8.12 -1.18
C GLN A 12 -12.94 7.63 -1.75
N ASP A 13 -12.29 8.39 -2.64
CA ASP A 13 -10.93 8.09 -3.12
C ASP A 13 -9.93 8.08 -1.95
N THR A 14 -9.98 9.12 -1.11
CA THR A 14 -9.09 9.22 0.05
C THR A 14 -9.33 8.11 1.06
N LEU A 15 -10.60 7.81 1.39
CA LEU A 15 -10.96 6.70 2.28
C LEU A 15 -10.48 5.36 1.73
N THR A 16 -10.60 5.15 0.42
CA THR A 16 -10.12 3.92 -0.25
C THR A 16 -8.61 3.78 -0.12
N ARG A 17 -7.86 4.86 -0.38
CA ARG A 17 -6.39 4.85 -0.24
C ARG A 17 -5.95 4.58 1.19
N VAL A 18 -6.57 5.26 2.16
CA VAL A 18 -6.27 5.07 3.59
C VAL A 18 -6.56 3.63 4.01
N SER A 19 -7.72 3.08 3.65
CA SER A 19 -8.09 1.70 3.96
C SER A 19 -7.10 0.68 3.38
N ALA A 20 -6.69 0.87 2.12
CA ALA A 20 -5.72 -0.01 1.47
C ALA A 20 -4.34 0.06 2.15
N LEU A 21 -3.84 1.27 2.43
CA LEU A 21 -2.55 1.49 3.09
C LEU A 21 -2.51 0.89 4.50
N ILE A 22 -3.57 1.08 5.29
CA ILE A 22 -3.65 0.51 6.65
C ILE A 22 -3.56 -1.01 6.62
N GLY A 23 -4.24 -1.67 5.70
CA GLY A 23 -4.15 -3.12 5.65
C GLY A 23 -2.90 -3.67 5.00
N ILE A 24 -2.26 -2.94 4.08
CA ILE A 24 -0.89 -3.27 3.64
C ILE A 24 0.05 -3.22 4.84
N PHE A 25 0.04 -2.12 5.59
CA PHE A 25 0.85 -1.95 6.79
C PHE A 25 0.63 -3.08 7.81
N LYS A 26 -0.63 -3.35 8.16
CA LYS A 26 -1.00 -4.44 9.07
C LYS A 26 -0.54 -5.81 8.53
N GLY A 27 -0.74 -6.07 7.24
CA GLY A 27 -0.37 -7.34 6.61
C GLY A 27 1.14 -7.57 6.63
N LEU A 28 1.93 -6.56 6.30
CA LEU A 28 3.40 -6.63 6.33
C LEU A 28 3.93 -6.93 7.74
N ARG A 29 3.37 -6.30 8.77
CA ARG A 29 3.76 -6.57 10.18
C ARG A 29 3.39 -7.96 10.69
N LEU A 30 2.47 -8.65 10.03
CA LEU A 30 2.16 -10.06 10.34
C LEU A 30 3.10 -11.03 9.61
N LEU A 31 3.63 -10.64 8.45
CA LEU A 31 4.45 -11.48 7.59
C LEU A 31 5.95 -11.37 7.90
N PHE A 32 6.41 -10.20 8.32
CA PHE A 32 7.83 -9.89 8.42
C PHE A 32 8.22 -9.35 9.80
N SER A 33 9.52 -9.38 10.10
CA SER A 33 10.09 -8.62 11.22
C SER A 33 9.76 -7.13 11.10
N GLU A 34 9.68 -6.42 12.22
CA GLU A 34 9.30 -4.99 12.24
C GLU A 34 10.14 -4.15 11.27
N HIS A 35 11.46 -4.31 11.30
CA HIS A 35 12.35 -3.56 10.40
C HIS A 35 12.05 -3.83 8.92
N LEU A 36 11.86 -5.11 8.55
CA LEU A 36 11.57 -5.46 7.16
C LEU A 36 10.15 -5.03 6.76
N ALA A 37 9.18 -5.10 7.66
CA ALA A 37 7.81 -4.66 7.38
C ALA A 37 7.75 -3.17 7.03
N ASP A 38 8.54 -2.33 7.71
CA ASP A 38 8.59 -0.89 7.46
C ASP A 38 9.37 -0.53 6.17
N GLU A 39 10.38 -1.31 5.81
CA GLU A 39 11.20 -1.05 4.62
C GLU A 39 10.70 -1.74 3.34
N TRP A 40 9.89 -2.79 3.43
CA TRP A 40 9.49 -3.65 2.31
C TRP A 40 8.97 -2.85 1.10
N VAL A 41 8.15 -1.82 1.34
CA VAL A 41 7.58 -1.01 0.25
C VAL A 41 8.61 -0.20 -0.53
N LYS A 42 9.81 0.02 0.05
CA LYS A 42 10.92 0.78 -0.52
C LYS A 42 11.99 -0.12 -1.15
N LEU A 43 11.90 -1.43 -0.97
CA LEU A 43 12.87 -2.37 -1.54
C LEU A 43 12.42 -2.84 -2.93
N PRO A 44 13.34 -3.00 -3.90
CA PRO A 44 13.02 -3.62 -5.19
C PRO A 44 12.40 -5.00 -4.99
N ASN A 45 11.26 -5.25 -5.64
CA ASN A 45 10.56 -6.53 -5.56
C ASN A 45 10.55 -7.19 -6.94
N LYS A 46 11.14 -8.40 -7.06
CA LYS A 46 11.24 -9.15 -8.31
C LYS A 46 9.96 -9.92 -8.67
N GLY A 47 8.93 -9.86 -7.83
CA GLY A 47 7.64 -10.49 -8.08
C GLY A 47 6.96 -9.94 -9.35
N PRO A 48 6.16 -10.75 -10.07
CA PRO A 48 5.53 -10.34 -11.33
C PRO A 48 4.70 -9.06 -11.26
N LEU A 49 4.08 -8.77 -10.10
CA LEU A 49 3.29 -7.55 -9.91
C LEU A 49 4.15 -6.26 -9.95
N PHE A 50 5.43 -6.38 -9.60
CA PHE A 50 6.32 -5.26 -9.35
C PHE A 50 7.39 -5.09 -10.44
N GLU A 51 7.68 -6.13 -11.22
CA GLU A 51 8.64 -6.09 -12.34
C GLU A 51 10.03 -5.56 -11.92
N GLY A 52 10.47 -5.90 -10.71
CA GLY A 52 11.74 -5.43 -10.16
C GLY A 52 11.70 -4.03 -9.54
N ARG A 53 10.58 -3.31 -9.62
CA ARG A 53 10.41 -1.97 -9.05
C ARG A 53 10.09 -2.05 -7.56
N ARG A 54 10.19 -0.91 -6.88
CA ARG A 54 9.74 -0.78 -5.48
C ARG A 54 8.20 -0.80 -5.44
N PRO A 55 7.57 -1.53 -4.50
CA PRO A 55 6.12 -1.53 -4.36
C PRO A 55 5.51 -0.13 -4.23
N ILE A 56 6.18 0.79 -3.54
CA ILE A 56 5.71 2.18 -3.40
C ILE A 56 5.59 2.90 -4.75
N ASP A 57 6.55 2.72 -5.66
CA ASP A 57 6.51 3.36 -6.97
C ASP A 57 5.37 2.80 -7.82
N VAL A 58 5.13 1.49 -7.74
CA VAL A 58 4.02 0.81 -8.43
C VAL A 58 2.66 1.33 -7.94
N MET A 59 2.51 1.55 -6.63
CA MET A 59 1.29 2.09 -6.05
C MET A 59 1.06 3.56 -6.43
N ILE A 60 2.13 4.36 -6.49
CA ILE A 60 2.05 5.78 -6.87
C ILE A 60 1.66 5.91 -8.35
N ASP A 61 2.40 5.27 -9.25
CA ASP A 61 2.21 5.38 -10.70
C ASP A 61 0.85 4.83 -11.15
N GLY A 62 0.41 3.73 -10.56
CA GLY A 62 -0.83 3.06 -10.96
C GLY A 62 -2.05 3.45 -10.15
N GLY A 63 -1.94 4.39 -9.22
CA GLY A 63 -3.04 4.89 -8.40
C GLY A 63 -3.78 3.82 -7.61
N ILE A 64 -5.07 4.05 -7.34
CA ILE A 64 -5.92 3.13 -6.58
C ILE A 64 -5.90 1.69 -7.14
N PRO A 65 -6.01 1.45 -8.46
CA PRO A 65 -5.97 0.09 -9.00
C PRO A 65 -4.72 -0.69 -8.59
N LYS A 66 -3.52 -0.11 -8.73
CA LYS A 66 -2.29 -0.81 -8.31
C LYS A 66 -2.16 -0.89 -6.79
N LEU A 67 -2.59 0.13 -6.04
CA LEU A 67 -2.64 0.08 -4.58
C LEU A 67 -3.48 -1.11 -4.07
N LEU A 68 -4.65 -1.34 -4.66
CA LEU A 68 -5.51 -2.47 -4.29
C LEU A 68 -4.93 -3.82 -4.72
N LEU A 69 -4.21 -3.88 -5.85
CA LEU A 69 -3.48 -5.09 -6.25
C LEU A 69 -2.36 -5.44 -5.27
N VAL A 70 -1.59 -4.45 -4.79
CA VAL A 70 -0.56 -4.66 -3.76
C VAL A 70 -1.21 -5.13 -2.46
N ARG A 71 -2.33 -4.51 -2.05
CA ARG A 71 -3.08 -4.96 -0.87
C ARG A 71 -3.48 -6.44 -0.98
N ARG A 72 -4.05 -6.84 -2.13
CA ARG A 72 -4.46 -8.22 -2.37
C ARG A 72 -3.26 -9.18 -2.38
N HIS A 73 -2.13 -8.77 -2.93
CA HIS A 73 -0.90 -9.56 -2.90
C HIS A 73 -0.45 -9.85 -1.46
N ILE A 74 -0.45 -8.84 -0.58
CA ILE A 74 -0.11 -9.03 0.84
C ILE A 74 -1.14 -9.91 1.57
N ASP A 75 -2.44 -9.72 1.29
CA ASP A 75 -3.48 -10.57 1.88
C ASP A 75 -3.34 -12.04 1.45
N ALA A 76 -2.94 -12.32 0.20
CA ALA A 76 -2.70 -13.67 -0.30
C ALA A 76 -1.49 -14.33 0.39
N LEU A 77 -0.38 -13.61 0.53
CA LEU A 77 0.80 -14.08 1.26
C LEU A 77 0.48 -14.43 2.72
N ARG A 78 -0.41 -13.66 3.35
CA ARG A 78 -0.88 -13.93 4.72
C ARG A 78 -1.85 -15.13 4.79
N GLY A 79 -2.65 -15.34 3.75
CA GLY A 79 -3.69 -16.36 3.68
C GLY A 79 -3.21 -17.75 3.24
N GLY A 80 -1.97 -17.88 2.76
CA GLY A 80 -1.40 -19.16 2.32
C GLY A 80 -1.95 -19.67 0.98
N LEU A 81 -2.30 -18.77 0.06
CA LEU A 81 -2.71 -19.11 -1.31
C LEU A 81 -1.53 -19.07 -2.29
#